data_AF-A0A1Q3ERR8-F1
#
_entry.id   AF-A0A1Q3ERR8-F1
#
_cell.length_a   1.000
_cell.length_b   1.000
_cell.length_c   1.000
_cell.angle_alpha   90.00
_cell.angle_beta   90.00
_cell.angle_gamma   90.00
#
_symmetry.space_group_name_H-M   'P 1'
#
loop_
_entity.id
_entity.type
_entity.pdbx_description
1 polymer ?
#
loop_
_entity_poly.entity_id
_entity_poly.type
_entity_poly.pdbx_seq_one_letter_code
_entity_poly.pdbx_strand_id
1 'polypeptide(L)'
;MALFNIILLNTLGVYDLARLTRYSPDRLSVISRTQNRLREECDVLPVVEDSSVEKAHQKLRERGILIDEGWKEINFGVGEQGQEQETKANVEEEELKVNMEIEVEKFEVEKKEKKEPLFYAPLFEGLNSIMGAGSAVKFSDKHLLSEGYHSHYKADINGLLIKTTAVPPIAEGEEYECDVLMTGELKKKSTPDTVDDNNKKVLSNTTHIMGADPTRRFMFGLTIDKFNVRLWFFSRSHVFVTEAMNLHIDAKNLIYFALSLSGACREELGYDPTVRRVQGTNGTDPRYIFTIDGKQYITTEAITVRKAKFLLGCATRVFKVQQVLNNEGELDGEVKVIKDYWLPEDSCTELETRSAIEANIQKVNAVPNLGLTPSQT
;
A
#
# COMPACT_ATOMS: atom_id res chain seq x y z
N MET A 1 -9.99 -21.30 -6.63
CA MET A 1 -10.06 -19.95 -7.24
C MET A 1 -11.01 -19.03 -6.48
N ALA A 2 -10.50 -18.27 -5.51
CA ALA A 2 -11.29 -17.22 -4.85
C ALA A 2 -11.34 -16.00 -5.78
N LEU A 3 -12.52 -15.71 -6.33
CA LEU A 3 -12.81 -14.47 -7.02
C LEU A 3 -12.91 -13.36 -5.97
N PHE A 4 -11.88 -12.53 -5.85
CA PHE A 4 -11.99 -11.29 -5.10
C PHE A 4 -12.96 -10.38 -5.87
N ASN A 5 -14.18 -10.19 -5.36
CA ASN A 5 -15.08 -9.16 -5.86
C ASN A 5 -14.44 -7.80 -5.53
N ILE A 6 -13.97 -7.10 -6.56
CA ILE A 6 -13.30 -5.80 -6.46
C ILE A 6 -14.34 -4.70 -6.61
N ILE A 7 -14.42 -3.81 -5.63
CA ILE A 7 -15.22 -2.59 -5.70
C ILE A 7 -14.30 -1.43 -6.11
N LEU A 8 -14.73 -0.66 -7.12
CA LEU A 8 -14.14 0.64 -7.40
C LEU A 8 -14.69 1.68 -6.41
N LEU A 9 -13.81 2.54 -5.88
CA LEU A 9 -14.08 3.58 -4.86
C LEU A 9 -15.24 4.56 -5.20
N ASN A 10 -16.48 4.09 -5.20
CA ASN A 10 -17.69 4.92 -5.26
C ASN A 10 -18.44 4.98 -3.92
N THR A 11 -17.96 4.30 -2.87
CA THR A 11 -18.63 4.19 -1.57
C THR A 11 -17.96 4.96 -0.43
N LEU A 12 -16.85 5.66 -0.66
CA LEU A 12 -16.31 6.61 0.31
C LEU A 12 -17.01 7.96 0.14
N GLY A 13 -17.46 8.55 1.25
CA GLY A 13 -18.16 9.83 1.26
C GLY A 13 -17.42 10.91 0.44
N VAL A 14 -18.21 11.75 -0.23
CA VAL A 14 -17.80 12.78 -1.21
C VAL A 14 -16.66 13.70 -0.72
N TYR A 15 -16.44 13.79 0.59
CA TYR A 15 -15.41 14.64 1.20
C TYR A 15 -13.98 14.10 1.16
N ASP A 16 -13.74 12.79 0.98
CA ASP A 16 -12.37 12.22 0.95
C ASP A 16 -11.77 12.03 -0.45
N LEU A 17 -12.62 11.91 -1.47
CA LEU A 17 -12.21 11.80 -2.88
C LEU A 17 -11.44 13.04 -3.38
N ALA A 18 -11.70 14.21 -2.82
CA ALA A 18 -11.00 15.46 -3.12
C ALA A 18 -9.56 15.51 -2.58
N ARG A 19 -9.20 14.66 -1.60
CA ARG A 19 -7.80 14.51 -1.14
C ARG A 19 -7.00 13.56 -2.02
N LEU A 20 -7.68 12.58 -2.64
CA LEU A 20 -7.05 11.56 -3.47
C LEU A 20 -6.65 12.08 -4.86
N THR A 21 -7.41 13.04 -5.41
CA THR A 21 -7.21 13.54 -6.78
C THR A 21 -7.16 15.06 -6.81
N ARG A 22 -6.37 15.62 -7.74
CA ARG A 22 -6.41 17.06 -8.06
C ARG A 22 -7.39 17.38 -9.19
N TYR A 23 -8.25 16.44 -9.57
CA TYR A 23 -9.10 16.50 -10.76
C TYR A 23 -10.59 16.61 -10.40
N SER A 24 -11.36 17.21 -11.31
CA SER A 24 -12.81 17.43 -11.19
C SER A 24 -13.55 16.15 -10.78
N PRO A 25 -14.60 16.24 -9.93
CA PRO A 25 -15.48 15.12 -9.58
C PRO A 25 -16.00 14.31 -10.78
N ASP A 26 -16.10 14.93 -11.96
CA ASP A 26 -16.65 14.32 -13.18
C ASP A 26 -15.81 13.15 -13.74
N ARG A 27 -14.51 13.05 -13.41
CA ARG A 27 -13.66 11.92 -13.86
C ARG A 27 -13.75 10.67 -12.98
N LEU A 28 -14.44 10.74 -11.84
CA LEU A 28 -14.73 9.55 -11.01
C LEU A 28 -15.86 8.69 -11.58
N SER A 29 -16.54 9.15 -12.65
CA SER A 29 -17.80 8.59 -13.13
C SER A 29 -17.72 7.56 -14.27
N VAL A 30 -16.54 7.09 -14.68
CA VAL A 30 -16.47 6.14 -15.81
C VAL A 30 -15.55 4.96 -15.52
N ILE A 31 -16.06 3.93 -14.84
CA ILE A 31 -15.56 2.56 -15.00
C ILE A 31 -16.75 1.58 -14.93
N SER A 32 -17.41 1.37 -16.07
CA SER A 32 -18.43 0.32 -16.26
C SER A 32 -18.07 -0.70 -17.36
N ARG A 33 -16.77 -1.00 -17.52
CA ARG A 33 -16.29 -2.00 -18.50
C ARG A 33 -15.23 -2.97 -18.01
N THR A 34 -15.19 -3.26 -16.71
CA THR A 34 -14.04 -3.96 -16.14
C THR A 34 -14.51 -5.08 -15.22
N GLN A 35 -14.76 -6.25 -15.81
CA GLN A 35 -14.62 -7.54 -15.10
C GLN A 35 -13.56 -8.41 -15.75
N ASN A 36 -13.37 -8.31 -17.08
CA ASN A 36 -12.32 -9.05 -17.79
C ASN A 36 -10.92 -8.39 -17.67
N ARG A 37 -10.83 -7.05 -17.73
CA ARG A 37 -9.56 -6.31 -17.49
C ARG A 37 -9.11 -6.38 -16.01
N LEU A 38 -10.04 -6.66 -15.08
CA LEU A 38 -9.75 -6.82 -13.65
C LEU A 38 -8.86 -8.04 -13.36
N ARG A 39 -8.93 -9.08 -14.20
CA ARG A 39 -8.03 -10.24 -14.08
C ARG A 39 -6.60 -9.87 -14.53
N GLU A 40 -6.48 -9.20 -15.66
CA GLU A 40 -5.17 -8.85 -16.24
C GLU A 40 -4.37 -7.82 -15.42
N GLU A 41 -5.03 -6.84 -14.78
CA GLU A 41 -4.35 -5.81 -13.97
C GLU A 41 -4.10 -6.22 -12.50
N CYS A 42 -4.84 -7.21 -11.97
CA CYS A 42 -4.68 -7.71 -10.60
C CYS A 42 -3.90 -9.03 -10.51
N ASP A 43 -3.51 -9.64 -11.63
CA ASP A 43 -2.54 -10.75 -11.71
C ASP A 43 -1.10 -10.26 -11.44
N VAL A 44 -0.92 -9.39 -10.45
CA VAL A 44 0.40 -8.87 -10.03
C VAL A 44 1.09 -9.78 -9.01
N LEU A 45 0.34 -10.60 -8.28
CA LEU A 45 0.89 -11.55 -7.33
C LEU A 45 0.91 -12.96 -7.93
N PRO A 46 1.88 -13.80 -7.55
CA PRO A 46 1.95 -15.16 -8.03
C PRO A 46 0.73 -15.96 -7.58
N VAL A 47 0.23 -16.80 -8.49
CA VAL A 47 -0.85 -17.74 -8.21
C VAL A 47 -0.36 -18.81 -7.24
N VAL A 48 -1.07 -18.97 -6.13
CA VAL A 48 -0.80 -20.03 -5.17
C VAL A 48 -1.71 -21.22 -5.48
N GLU A 49 -1.12 -22.41 -5.59
CA GLU A 49 -1.92 -23.62 -5.79
C GLU A 49 -2.88 -23.84 -4.63
N ASP A 50 -4.12 -24.23 -4.92
CA ASP A 50 -5.12 -24.60 -3.90
C ASP A 50 -4.55 -25.67 -2.92
N SER A 51 -3.70 -26.58 -3.41
CA SER A 51 -3.02 -27.60 -2.60
C SER A 51 -2.11 -27.00 -1.52
N SER A 52 -1.48 -25.87 -1.80
CA SER A 52 -0.60 -25.15 -0.88
C SER A 52 -1.41 -24.39 0.18
N VAL A 53 -2.54 -23.81 -0.22
CA VAL A 53 -3.50 -23.18 0.70
C VAL A 53 -4.07 -24.20 1.67
N GLU A 54 -4.50 -25.37 1.19
CA GLU A 54 -5.02 -26.44 2.06
C GLU A 54 -3.97 -26.94 3.05
N LYS A 55 -2.72 -27.15 2.60
CA LYS A 55 -1.62 -27.53 3.49
C LYS A 55 -1.35 -26.48 4.58
N ALA A 56 -1.37 -25.20 4.22
CA ALA A 56 -1.17 -24.12 5.19
C ALA A 56 -2.34 -24.01 6.18
N HIS A 57 -3.57 -24.11 5.69
CA HIS A 57 -4.78 -24.15 6.51
C HIS A 57 -4.76 -25.31 7.50
N GLN A 58 -4.39 -26.52 7.04
CA GLN A 58 -4.25 -27.70 7.89
C GLN A 58 -3.17 -27.52 8.95
N LYS A 59 -2.01 -26.94 8.60
CA LYS A 59 -0.95 -26.62 9.58
C LYS A 59 -1.42 -25.67 10.68
N LEU A 60 -2.22 -24.66 10.34
CA LEU A 60 -2.79 -23.74 11.33
C LEU A 60 -3.75 -24.47 12.27
N ARG A 61 -4.50 -25.45 11.76
CA ARG A 61 -5.40 -26.31 12.56
C ARG A 61 -4.64 -27.25 13.47
N GLU A 62 -3.61 -27.92 12.98
CA GLU A 62 -2.75 -28.80 13.78
C GLU A 62 -2.05 -28.07 14.92
N ARG A 63 -1.71 -26.79 14.72
CA ARG A 63 -1.16 -25.90 15.75
C ARG A 63 -2.22 -25.35 16.71
N GLY A 64 -3.50 -25.61 16.47
CA GLY A 64 -4.61 -25.07 17.25
C GLY A 64 -4.79 -23.56 17.14
N ILE A 65 -4.20 -22.92 16.13
CA ILE A 65 -4.35 -21.48 15.84
C ILE A 65 -5.68 -21.23 15.15
N LEU A 66 -6.05 -22.14 14.24
CA LEU A 66 -7.34 -22.15 13.55
C LEU A 66 -8.17 -23.34 14.05
N ILE A 67 -9.44 -23.12 14.36
CA ILE A 67 -10.41 -24.13 14.80
C ILE A 67 -11.63 -24.12 13.86
N ASP A 68 -12.66 -24.91 14.14
CA ASP A 68 -13.87 -24.96 13.32
C ASP A 68 -14.60 -23.62 13.24
N GLU A 69 -14.54 -22.85 14.32
CA GLU A 69 -15.10 -21.51 14.44
C GLU A 69 -14.16 -20.41 13.89
N GLY A 70 -13.04 -20.76 13.27
CA GLY A 70 -12.07 -19.83 12.70
C GLY A 70 -10.87 -19.55 13.61
N TRP A 71 -10.39 -18.30 13.66
CA TRP A 71 -9.18 -17.95 14.42
C TRP A 71 -9.42 -18.04 15.93
N LYS A 72 -8.78 -19.01 16.59
CA LYS A 72 -9.09 -19.40 17.98
C LYS A 72 -8.97 -18.27 18.98
N GLU A 73 -7.99 -17.39 18.84
CA GLU A 73 -7.69 -16.35 19.84
C GLU A 73 -8.33 -14.99 19.51
N ILE A 74 -9.07 -14.89 18.40
CA ILE A 74 -9.70 -13.65 17.95
C ILE A 74 -11.20 -13.77 18.23
N ASN A 75 -11.60 -13.59 19.48
CA ASN A 75 -13.00 -13.69 19.90
C ASN A 75 -13.47 -12.43 20.61
N PHE A 76 -14.67 -11.96 20.27
CA PHE A 76 -15.29 -10.75 20.84
C PHE A 76 -16.32 -11.08 21.94
N GLY A 77 -16.52 -12.37 22.26
CA GLY A 77 -17.50 -12.84 23.25
C GLY A 77 -18.91 -13.03 22.69
N VAL A 78 -19.73 -13.82 23.39
CA VAL A 78 -21.05 -14.33 22.94
C VAL A 78 -22.11 -13.22 22.80
N GLY A 79 -21.91 -12.05 23.41
CA GLY A 79 -22.89 -10.96 23.43
C GLY A 79 -22.91 -10.04 22.20
N GLU A 80 -21.94 -10.13 21.30
CA GLU A 80 -21.86 -9.24 20.12
C GLU A 80 -21.89 -9.97 18.76
N GLN A 81 -22.26 -11.25 18.77
CA GLN A 81 -22.46 -12.05 17.55
C GLN A 81 -23.93 -12.08 17.09
N GLY A 82 -24.85 -11.38 17.78
CA GLY A 82 -26.29 -11.49 17.57
C GLY A 82 -27.09 -10.19 17.66
N GLN A 83 -26.64 -9.10 17.03
CA GLN A 83 -27.49 -7.92 16.80
C GLN A 83 -27.43 -7.45 15.34
N GLU A 84 -28.00 -8.28 14.47
CA GLU A 84 -28.65 -7.81 13.24
C GLU A 84 -30.02 -8.48 13.16
N GLN A 85 -30.99 -7.98 13.95
CA GLN A 85 -32.42 -8.09 13.65
C GLN A 85 -33.23 -7.06 14.43
N GLU A 86 -33.84 -6.17 13.65
CA GLU A 86 -35.03 -5.34 13.87
C GLU A 86 -35.17 -4.40 15.08
N THR A 87 -35.50 -3.16 14.72
CA THR A 87 -35.95 -2.04 15.55
C THR A 87 -37.37 -2.27 16.07
N LYS A 88 -37.61 -2.10 17.39
CA LYS A 88 -38.61 -1.18 17.97
C LYS A 88 -38.83 -1.37 19.49
N ALA A 89 -39.03 -0.21 20.13
CA ALA A 89 -39.70 0.09 21.41
C ALA A 89 -38.87 0.19 22.72
N ASN A 90 -38.59 1.46 23.09
CA ASN A 90 -38.77 2.13 24.39
C ASN A 90 -39.52 1.33 25.50
N VAL A 91 -39.32 1.49 26.81
CA VAL A 91 -38.70 2.53 27.69
C VAL A 91 -38.66 1.97 29.14
N GLU A 92 -37.75 2.51 29.96
CA GLU A 92 -37.72 2.56 31.45
C GLU A 92 -37.58 1.24 32.26
N GLU A 93 -36.50 1.12 33.05
CA GLU A 93 -36.46 1.62 34.44
C GLU A 93 -35.02 1.50 34.99
N GLU A 94 -34.48 2.64 35.43
CA GLU A 94 -33.31 2.71 36.31
C GLU A 94 -33.70 2.35 37.75
N GLU A 95 -32.67 1.98 38.52
CA GLU A 95 -32.61 1.96 39.99
C GLU A 95 -32.96 0.66 40.74
N LEU A 96 -31.98 -0.25 40.79
CA LEU A 96 -31.57 -0.97 42.01
C LEU A 96 -30.10 -1.39 41.88
N LYS A 97 -29.19 -0.43 42.03
CA LYS A 97 -28.40 -0.13 43.25
C LYS A 97 -27.18 -1.05 43.51
N VAL A 98 -26.05 -0.59 42.99
CA VAL A 98 -24.91 -0.01 43.77
C VAL A 98 -24.03 -0.96 44.61
N ASN A 99 -24.29 -2.27 44.65
CA ASN A 99 -23.35 -3.23 45.27
C ASN A 99 -22.69 -4.22 44.28
N MET A 100 -22.97 -4.12 42.98
CA MET A 100 -22.28 -4.87 41.91
C MET A 100 -21.18 -4.06 41.21
N GLU A 101 -21.08 -2.75 41.44
CA GLU A 101 -20.16 -1.88 40.70
C GLU A 101 -18.69 -2.10 41.07
N ILE A 102 -18.38 -2.55 42.29
CA ILE A 102 -16.98 -2.72 42.73
C ILE A 102 -16.36 -4.04 42.26
N GLU A 103 -17.17 -5.07 41.97
CA GLU A 103 -16.68 -6.33 41.36
C GLU A 103 -16.74 -6.31 39.83
N VAL A 104 -17.71 -5.62 39.23
CA VAL A 104 -17.73 -5.39 37.77
C VAL A 104 -16.60 -4.45 37.36
N GLU A 105 -16.28 -3.40 38.12
CA GLU A 105 -15.09 -2.58 37.83
C GLU A 105 -13.79 -3.38 37.96
N LYS A 106 -13.67 -4.33 38.90
CA LYS A 106 -12.47 -5.18 38.99
C LYS A 106 -12.37 -6.17 37.82
N PHE A 107 -13.50 -6.69 37.33
CA PHE A 107 -13.52 -7.61 36.19
C PHE A 107 -13.39 -6.88 34.83
N GLU A 108 -13.85 -5.64 34.72
CA GLU A 108 -13.72 -4.80 33.53
C GLU A 108 -12.35 -4.11 33.44
N VAL A 109 -11.72 -3.76 34.57
CA VAL A 109 -10.35 -3.22 34.60
C VAL A 109 -9.31 -4.29 34.24
N GLU A 110 -9.60 -5.58 34.43
CA GLU A 110 -8.76 -6.68 33.94
C GLU A 110 -8.87 -6.91 32.42
N LYS A 111 -9.98 -6.49 31.79
CA LYS A 111 -10.06 -6.28 30.32
C LYS A 111 -9.42 -4.95 29.91
N LYS A 112 -8.22 -4.65 30.44
CA LYS A 112 -7.31 -3.66 29.85
C LYS A 112 -7.37 -3.81 28.34
N GLU A 113 -7.78 -2.75 27.64
CA GLU A 113 -7.79 -2.69 26.19
C GLU A 113 -6.45 -3.23 25.67
N LYS A 114 -6.43 -4.48 25.21
CA LYS A 114 -5.34 -4.92 24.35
C LYS A 114 -5.34 -3.93 23.19
N LYS A 115 -4.24 -3.19 23.00
CA LYS A 115 -4.08 -2.33 21.82
C LYS A 115 -4.44 -3.17 20.59
N GLU A 116 -5.08 -2.56 19.59
CA GLU A 116 -5.61 -3.27 18.42
C GLU A 116 -4.58 -4.27 17.81
N PRO A 117 -3.29 -3.91 17.65
CA PRO A 117 -2.24 -4.86 17.25
C PRO A 117 -2.10 -6.09 18.15
N LEU A 118 -2.11 -5.91 19.48
CA LEU A 118 -2.00 -7.00 20.46
C LEU A 118 -3.21 -7.95 20.42
N PHE A 119 -4.38 -7.46 20.04
CA PHE A 119 -5.58 -8.29 19.93
C PHE A 119 -5.52 -9.19 18.68
N TYR A 120 -5.05 -8.65 17.56
CA TYR A 120 -4.94 -9.39 16.29
C TYR A 120 -3.58 -10.09 16.09
N ALA A 121 -2.61 -9.93 16.99
CA ALA A 121 -1.29 -10.57 16.90
C ALA A 121 -1.32 -12.08 16.55
N PRO A 122 -2.21 -12.91 17.13
CA PRO A 122 -2.27 -14.34 16.80
C PRO A 122 -2.56 -14.64 15.33
N LEU A 123 -3.30 -13.77 14.62
CA LEU A 123 -3.52 -13.87 13.18
C LEU A 123 -2.20 -13.72 12.42
N PHE A 124 -1.48 -12.63 12.67
CA PHE A 124 -0.26 -12.31 11.93
C PHE A 124 0.91 -13.24 12.29
N GLU A 125 1.00 -13.68 13.55
CA GLU A 125 1.90 -14.74 13.97
C GLU A 125 1.58 -16.05 13.24
N GLY A 126 0.31 -16.42 13.16
CA GLY A 126 -0.17 -17.57 12.39
C GLY A 126 0.23 -17.48 10.91
N LEU A 127 -0.03 -16.34 10.27
CA LEU A 127 0.33 -16.09 8.86
C LEU A 127 1.86 -16.15 8.65
N ASN A 128 2.65 -15.49 9.49
CA ASN A 128 4.12 -15.60 9.45
C ASN A 128 4.60 -17.06 9.58
N SER A 129 3.94 -17.83 10.43
CA SER A 129 4.31 -19.23 10.69
C SER A 129 4.07 -20.19 9.50
N ILE A 130 3.19 -19.82 8.55
CA ILE A 130 2.93 -20.60 7.32
C ILE A 130 3.73 -20.12 6.12
N MET A 131 4.09 -18.82 6.07
CA MET A 131 4.93 -18.26 5.00
C MET A 131 6.35 -18.83 5.03
N GLY A 132 6.86 -19.20 6.21
CA GLY A 132 8.11 -19.93 6.39
C GLY A 132 9.37 -19.08 6.20
N ALA A 133 10.54 -19.70 6.41
CA ALA A 133 11.84 -19.01 6.43
C ALA A 133 12.33 -18.52 5.05
N GLY A 134 11.79 -19.07 3.96
CA GLY A 134 12.12 -18.66 2.59
C GLY A 134 11.26 -17.51 2.05
N SER A 135 10.34 -16.99 2.86
CA SER A 135 9.44 -15.89 2.47
C SER A 135 10.23 -14.64 2.09
N ALA A 136 9.80 -13.94 1.04
CA ALA A 136 10.29 -12.59 0.77
C ALA A 136 9.75 -11.55 1.78
N VAL A 137 8.66 -11.90 2.46
CA VAL A 137 7.83 -10.96 3.24
C VAL A 137 7.58 -11.46 4.66
N LYS A 138 7.46 -10.54 5.61
CA LYS A 138 6.95 -10.81 6.97
C LYS A 138 5.92 -9.76 7.38
N PHE A 139 5.00 -10.14 8.25
CA PHE A 139 4.12 -9.20 8.95
C PHE A 139 4.74 -8.74 10.27
N SER A 140 4.67 -7.45 10.57
CA SER A 140 5.23 -6.86 11.80
C SER A 140 4.43 -5.65 12.27
N ASP A 141 4.18 -5.57 13.57
CA ASP A 141 3.55 -4.44 14.27
C ASP A 141 4.57 -3.52 14.95
N LYS A 142 5.87 -3.75 14.71
CA LYS A 142 6.94 -2.94 15.30
C LYS A 142 6.94 -1.53 14.75
N HIS A 143 7.53 -0.64 15.54
CA HIS A 143 7.88 0.70 15.07
C HIS A 143 8.94 0.60 13.97
N LEU A 144 8.77 1.40 12.92
CA LEU A 144 9.69 1.44 11.79
C LEU A 144 10.56 2.69 11.86
N LEU A 145 11.83 2.53 11.52
CA LEU A 145 12.74 3.65 11.32
C LEU A 145 12.52 4.28 9.95
N SER A 146 12.53 5.61 9.93
CA SER A 146 12.57 6.40 8.70
C SER A 146 13.99 6.85 8.42
N GLU A 147 14.44 6.70 7.18
CA GLU A 147 15.70 7.26 6.71
C GLU A 147 15.56 8.74 6.33
N GLY A 148 14.34 9.28 6.31
CA GLY A 148 14.06 10.68 6.02
C GLY A 148 13.60 11.47 7.24
N TYR A 149 13.51 12.79 7.09
CA TYR A 149 13.12 13.71 8.18
C TYR A 149 11.66 13.62 8.67
N HIS A 150 10.85 12.68 8.16
CA HIS A 150 9.39 12.64 8.40
C HIS A 150 8.95 11.28 8.97
N SER A 151 9.15 11.07 10.27
CA SER A 151 8.76 9.84 11.01
C SER A 151 7.27 9.77 11.39
N HIS A 152 6.39 10.29 10.54
CA HIS A 152 4.95 10.33 10.83
C HIS A 152 4.19 9.08 10.37
N TYR A 153 4.86 8.17 9.66
CA TYR A 153 4.25 6.89 9.28
C TYR A 153 3.99 6.05 10.53
N LYS A 154 2.74 5.60 10.67
CA LYS A 154 2.34 4.69 11.73
C LYS A 154 1.15 3.88 11.27
N ALA A 155 1.33 2.57 11.26
CA ALA A 155 0.29 1.59 11.00
C ALA A 155 0.20 0.60 12.17
N ASP A 156 -0.93 -0.09 12.28
CA ASP A 156 -1.14 -1.13 13.28
C ASP A 156 -0.40 -2.42 12.91
N ILE A 157 -0.27 -2.71 11.62
CA ILE A 157 0.49 -3.84 11.08
C ILE A 157 1.12 -3.47 9.73
N ASN A 158 2.29 -4.02 9.44
CA ASN A 158 3.01 -3.83 8.18
C ASN A 158 3.35 -5.17 7.55
N GLY A 159 3.22 -5.26 6.22
CA GLY A 159 3.95 -6.26 5.43
C GLY A 159 5.27 -5.65 4.98
N LEU A 160 6.37 -6.31 5.33
CA LEU A 160 7.74 -5.83 5.11
C LEU A 160 8.53 -6.82 4.27
N LEU A 161 9.42 -6.33 3.40
CA LEU A 161 10.49 -7.16 2.87
C LEU A 161 11.37 -7.68 4.02
N ILE A 162 11.72 -8.97 3.98
CA ILE A 162 12.69 -9.54 4.93
C ILE A 162 14.10 -9.02 4.64
N LYS A 163 14.45 -8.94 3.35
CA LYS A 163 15.72 -8.35 2.93
C LYS A 163 15.55 -6.84 2.77
N THR A 164 16.09 -6.09 3.73
CA THR A 164 15.96 -4.64 3.76
C THR A 164 16.56 -3.96 2.52
N THR A 165 15.90 -2.89 2.10
CA THR A 165 16.30 -1.94 1.06
C THR A 165 16.80 -0.62 1.65
N ALA A 166 16.81 -0.50 2.98
CA ALA A 166 17.43 0.62 3.68
C ALA A 166 18.93 0.68 3.36
N VAL A 167 19.48 1.88 3.43
CA VAL A 167 20.88 2.15 3.19
C VAL A 167 21.60 2.44 4.52
N PRO A 168 22.90 2.14 4.65
CA PRO A 168 23.63 2.32 5.90
C PRO A 168 23.53 3.73 6.56
N PRO A 169 23.58 3.82 7.90
CA PRO A 169 23.78 2.72 8.85
C PRO A 169 22.50 1.92 9.07
N ILE A 170 22.59 0.60 8.85
CA ILE A 170 21.50 -0.34 9.15
C ILE A 170 21.71 -0.84 10.58
N ALA A 171 20.75 -0.59 11.45
CA ALA A 171 20.73 -1.05 12.82
C ALA A 171 20.21 -2.50 12.85
N GLU A 172 20.92 -3.36 13.57
CA GLU A 172 20.58 -4.77 13.65
C GLU A 172 19.23 -4.97 14.36
N GLY A 173 18.35 -5.78 13.76
CA GLY A 173 17.03 -6.10 14.33
C GLY A 173 15.96 -5.02 14.14
N GLU A 174 16.33 -3.85 13.61
CA GLU A 174 15.42 -2.77 13.28
C GLU A 174 14.71 -3.01 11.94
N GLU A 175 13.57 -2.35 11.76
CA GLU A 175 12.73 -2.44 10.57
C GLU A 175 12.52 -1.05 9.99
N TYR A 176 12.37 -0.96 8.66
CA TYR A 176 12.44 0.33 7.96
C TYR A 176 11.15 0.59 7.18
N GLU A 177 10.71 1.85 7.20
CA GLU A 177 9.53 2.32 6.44
C GLU A 177 9.67 2.01 4.95
N CYS A 178 10.90 2.02 4.46
CA CYS A 178 11.20 1.82 3.06
C CYS A 178 11.06 0.37 2.58
N ASP A 179 10.86 -0.56 3.49
CA ASP A 179 10.57 -1.98 3.21
C ASP A 179 9.09 -2.31 3.24
N VAL A 180 8.23 -1.34 3.57
CA VAL A 180 6.78 -1.53 3.62
C VAL A 180 6.21 -1.73 2.22
N LEU A 181 5.65 -2.91 1.98
CA LEU A 181 4.90 -3.25 0.77
C LEU A 181 3.39 -3.35 1.03
N MET A 182 3.00 -3.50 2.30
CA MET A 182 1.61 -3.50 2.75
C MET A 182 1.49 -2.70 4.04
N THR A 183 0.53 -1.79 4.12
CA THR A 183 0.16 -1.11 5.36
C THR A 183 -1.21 -1.62 5.84
N GLY A 184 -1.38 -1.82 7.14
CA GLY A 184 -2.64 -2.32 7.68
C GLY A 184 -3.10 -1.61 8.95
N GLU A 185 -4.42 -1.46 9.02
CA GLU A 185 -5.11 -0.74 10.09
C GLU A 185 -6.19 -1.63 10.70
N LEU A 186 -6.25 -1.67 12.03
CA LEU A 186 -6.97 -2.69 12.77
C LEU A 186 -7.94 -2.04 13.73
N LYS A 187 -9.23 -2.38 13.62
CA LYS A 187 -10.29 -1.92 14.51
C LYS A 187 -10.99 -3.07 15.20
N LYS A 188 -11.19 -2.95 16.52
CA LYS A 188 -11.99 -3.93 17.29
C LYS A 188 -13.51 -3.74 17.11
N LYS A 189 -13.95 -2.67 16.46
CA LYS A 189 -15.36 -2.36 16.19
C LYS A 189 -15.58 -2.18 14.69
N SER A 190 -16.81 -2.34 14.25
CA SER A 190 -17.22 -2.17 12.86
C SER A 190 -18.45 -1.24 12.79
N THR A 191 -18.28 0.01 13.24
CA THR A 191 -19.25 1.08 13.02
C THR A 191 -18.85 1.90 11.79
N PRO A 192 -19.77 2.65 11.17
CA PRO A 192 -19.42 3.52 10.03
C PRO A 192 -18.23 4.44 10.31
N ASP A 193 -18.18 5.06 11.50
CA ASP A 193 -17.09 5.96 11.89
C ASP A 193 -15.75 5.22 12.05
N THR A 194 -15.75 4.03 12.65
CA THR A 194 -14.49 3.28 12.83
C THR A 194 -13.97 2.74 11.51
N VAL A 195 -14.87 2.29 10.62
CA VAL A 195 -14.52 1.85 9.26
C VAL A 195 -13.94 3.01 8.45
N ASP A 196 -14.57 4.19 8.53
CA ASP A 196 -14.10 5.40 7.85
C ASP A 196 -12.73 5.86 8.37
N ASP A 197 -12.51 5.85 9.70
CA ASP A 197 -11.18 6.11 10.30
C ASP A 197 -10.12 5.12 9.80
N ASN A 198 -10.46 3.82 9.74
CA ASN A 198 -9.56 2.77 9.25
C ASN A 198 -9.16 3.01 7.79
N ASN A 199 -10.14 3.30 6.95
CA ASN A 199 -9.95 3.59 5.52
C ASN A 199 -9.10 4.86 5.32
N LYS A 200 -9.35 5.91 6.10
CA LYS A 200 -8.56 7.15 6.07
C LYS A 200 -7.10 6.91 6.41
N LYS A 201 -6.83 6.11 7.43
CA LYS A 201 -5.46 5.80 7.86
C LYS A 201 -4.71 4.98 6.82
N VAL A 202 -5.31 3.90 6.29
CA VAL A 202 -4.65 3.06 5.28
C VAL A 202 -4.37 3.87 3.99
N LEU A 203 -5.29 4.76 3.58
CA LEU A 203 -5.10 5.65 2.44
C LEU A 203 -4.02 6.70 2.70
N SER A 204 -4.01 7.32 3.89
CA SER A 204 -3.00 8.32 4.28
C SER A 204 -1.59 7.70 4.33
N ASN A 205 -1.47 6.53 4.94
CA ASN A 205 -0.23 5.76 5.05
C ASN A 205 0.30 5.33 3.68
N THR A 206 -0.58 4.84 2.82
CA THR A 206 -0.24 4.50 1.44
C THR A 206 0.25 5.73 0.68
N THR A 207 -0.47 6.85 0.78
CA THR A 207 -0.10 8.13 0.14
C THR A 207 1.28 8.60 0.59
N HIS A 208 1.58 8.45 1.89
CA HIS A 208 2.88 8.78 2.46
C HIS A 208 4.00 7.94 1.84
N ILE A 209 3.91 6.60 1.94
CA ILE A 209 4.98 5.71 1.47
C ILE A 209 5.18 5.87 -0.04
N MET A 210 4.11 5.75 -0.83
CA MET A 210 4.21 5.87 -2.27
C MET A 210 4.76 7.25 -2.66
N GLY A 211 4.35 8.32 -1.98
CA GLY A 211 4.81 9.67 -2.26
C GLY A 211 6.24 9.96 -1.83
N ALA A 212 6.73 9.32 -0.79
CA ALA A 212 8.11 9.45 -0.33
C ALA A 212 9.08 8.66 -1.23
N ASP A 213 8.71 7.42 -1.60
CA ASP A 213 9.64 6.48 -2.20
C ASP A 213 9.45 6.37 -3.74
N PRO A 214 10.42 6.82 -4.56
CA PRO A 214 10.34 6.72 -6.02
C PRO A 214 10.51 5.29 -6.54
N THR A 215 10.87 4.33 -5.68
CA THR A 215 10.94 2.92 -6.08
C THR A 215 9.55 2.24 -6.12
N ARG A 216 8.46 2.97 -5.83
CA ARG A 216 7.10 2.40 -5.70
C ARG A 216 6.23 2.65 -6.92
N ARG A 217 5.79 1.57 -7.56
CA ARG A 217 4.78 1.58 -8.63
C ARG A 217 3.37 1.38 -8.08
N PHE A 218 3.23 0.48 -7.11
CA PHE A 218 2.00 0.16 -6.40
C PHE A 218 2.31 -0.42 -5.01
N MET A 219 1.30 -0.58 -4.17
CA MET A 219 1.41 -1.21 -2.84
C MET A 219 0.11 -1.90 -2.46
N PHE A 220 0.16 -2.75 -1.43
CA PHE A 220 -1.02 -3.39 -0.86
C PHE A 220 -1.47 -2.71 0.43
N GLY A 221 -2.69 -3.04 0.87
CA GLY A 221 -3.13 -2.71 2.21
C GLY A 221 -4.13 -3.70 2.77
N LEU A 222 -4.39 -3.58 4.07
CA LEU A 222 -5.30 -4.44 4.79
C LEU A 222 -6.04 -3.64 5.86
N THR A 223 -7.36 -3.77 5.89
CA THR A 223 -8.17 -3.23 6.99
C THR A 223 -8.94 -4.36 7.64
N ILE A 224 -8.91 -4.43 8.97
CA ILE A 224 -9.76 -5.34 9.74
C ILE A 224 -10.68 -4.52 10.63
N ASP A 225 -11.99 -4.60 10.41
CA ASP A 225 -13.02 -3.98 11.25
C ASP A 225 -13.80 -5.08 11.97
N LYS A 226 -13.45 -5.36 13.23
CA LYS A 226 -13.92 -6.51 14.01
C LYS A 226 -13.57 -7.85 13.32
N PHE A 227 -14.46 -8.38 12.49
CA PHE A 227 -14.23 -9.59 11.69
C PHE A 227 -14.18 -9.31 10.19
N ASN A 228 -14.50 -8.08 9.77
CA ASN A 228 -14.57 -7.73 8.36
C ASN A 228 -13.19 -7.36 7.86
N VAL A 229 -12.63 -8.19 6.98
CA VAL A 229 -11.34 -7.93 6.36
C VAL A 229 -11.55 -7.40 4.95
N ARG A 230 -10.80 -6.35 4.59
CA ARG A 230 -10.67 -5.90 3.20
C ARG A 230 -9.22 -5.83 2.81
N LEU A 231 -8.92 -6.33 1.61
CA LEU A 231 -7.61 -6.19 1.01
C LEU A 231 -7.66 -5.02 0.03
N TRP A 232 -6.57 -4.26 0.00
CA TRP A 232 -6.43 -3.07 -0.81
C TRP A 232 -5.28 -3.24 -1.78
N PHE A 233 -5.45 -2.71 -2.98
CA PHE A 233 -4.39 -2.49 -3.95
C PHE A 233 -4.39 -1.01 -4.32
N PHE A 234 -3.22 -0.39 -4.24
CA PHE A 234 -3.03 1.02 -4.50
C PHE A 234 -2.02 1.23 -5.61
N SER A 235 -2.42 1.92 -6.66
CA SER A 235 -1.53 2.41 -7.71
C SER A 235 -1.71 3.92 -7.89
N ARG A 236 -0.94 4.51 -8.81
CA ARG A 236 -1.09 5.93 -9.17
C ARG A 236 -2.29 6.21 -10.08
N SER A 237 -2.88 5.19 -10.68
CA SER A 237 -4.05 5.32 -11.55
C SER A 237 -5.34 4.93 -10.84
N HIS A 238 -5.32 3.84 -10.07
CA HIS A 238 -6.51 3.27 -9.44
C HIS A 238 -6.22 2.74 -8.03
N VAL A 239 -7.29 2.66 -7.25
CA VAL A 239 -7.33 1.94 -5.98
C VAL A 239 -8.43 0.91 -6.07
N PHE A 240 -8.11 -0.32 -5.69
CA PHE A 240 -9.05 -1.42 -5.60
C PHE A 240 -9.17 -1.86 -4.15
N VAL A 241 -10.39 -2.19 -3.75
CA VAL A 241 -10.69 -2.77 -2.45
C VAL A 241 -11.61 -3.96 -2.64
N THR A 242 -11.37 -5.04 -1.90
CA THR A 242 -12.26 -6.19 -1.91
C THR A 242 -13.59 -5.86 -1.23
N GLU A 243 -14.63 -6.60 -1.57
CA GLU A 243 -15.74 -6.79 -0.65
C GLU A 243 -15.23 -7.25 0.72
N ALA A 244 -15.98 -6.92 1.78
CA ALA A 244 -15.65 -7.38 3.12
C ALA A 244 -15.78 -8.90 3.18
N MET A 245 -14.72 -9.57 3.60
CA MET A 245 -14.73 -11.01 3.88
C MET A 245 -14.64 -11.26 5.39
N ASN A 246 -15.25 -12.34 5.85
CA ASN A 246 -15.29 -12.65 7.27
C ASN A 246 -13.99 -13.37 7.67
N LEU A 247 -13.25 -12.81 8.62
CA LEU A 247 -11.96 -13.29 9.11
C LEU A 247 -11.99 -14.78 9.49
N HIS A 248 -13.08 -15.26 10.09
CA HIS A 248 -13.22 -16.63 10.57
C HIS A 248 -13.63 -17.59 9.46
N ILE A 249 -14.64 -17.21 8.68
CA ILE A 249 -15.24 -18.08 7.65
C ILE A 249 -14.31 -18.17 6.43
N ASP A 250 -13.71 -17.04 6.05
CA ASP A 250 -12.94 -16.88 4.82
C ASP A 250 -11.42 -16.97 5.05
N ALA A 251 -10.99 -17.67 6.11
CA ALA A 251 -9.58 -17.76 6.50
C ALA A 251 -8.65 -18.20 5.35
N LYS A 252 -9.13 -19.05 4.43
CA LYS A 252 -8.39 -19.50 3.25
C LYS A 252 -8.02 -18.37 2.29
N ASN A 253 -8.83 -17.31 2.19
CA ASN A 253 -8.52 -16.15 1.35
C ASN A 253 -7.34 -15.36 1.90
N LEU A 254 -7.25 -15.21 3.22
CA LEU A 254 -6.12 -14.56 3.87
C LEU A 254 -4.85 -15.40 3.81
N ILE A 255 -4.99 -16.72 3.97
CA ILE A 255 -3.88 -17.67 3.78
C ILE A 255 -3.35 -17.57 2.35
N TYR A 256 -4.24 -17.60 1.34
CA TYR A 256 -3.87 -17.42 -0.06
C TYR A 256 -3.09 -16.12 -0.26
N PHE A 257 -3.64 -14.99 0.22
CA PHE A 257 -3.00 -13.68 0.10
C PHE A 257 -1.60 -13.64 0.75
N ALA A 258 -1.45 -14.15 1.97
CA ALA A 258 -0.17 -14.22 2.64
C ALA A 258 0.85 -15.09 1.89
N LEU A 259 0.44 -16.25 1.38
CA LEU A 259 1.31 -17.12 0.57
C LEU A 259 1.69 -16.46 -0.76
N SER A 260 0.77 -15.74 -1.40
CA SER A 260 1.02 -14.97 -2.62
C SER A 260 2.06 -13.88 -2.38
N LEU A 261 1.94 -13.12 -1.27
CA LEU A 261 2.97 -12.14 -0.89
C LEU A 261 4.33 -12.80 -0.60
N SER A 262 4.32 -13.93 0.10
CA SER A 262 5.55 -14.67 0.45
C SER A 262 6.35 -15.13 -0.76
N GLY A 263 5.67 -15.58 -1.81
CA GLY A 263 6.28 -16.08 -3.04
C GLY A 263 6.59 -15.02 -4.10
N ALA A 264 6.21 -13.77 -3.88
CA ALA A 264 6.32 -12.71 -4.89
C ALA A 264 7.74 -12.15 -4.99
N CYS A 265 8.15 -11.80 -6.21
CA CYS A 265 9.38 -11.03 -6.44
C CYS A 265 9.19 -9.55 -6.11
N ARG A 266 10.26 -8.76 -6.12
CA ARG A 266 10.17 -7.33 -5.75
C ARG A 266 9.26 -6.55 -6.69
N GLU A 267 9.29 -6.89 -7.97
CA GLU A 267 8.48 -6.26 -9.01
C GLU A 267 6.98 -6.53 -8.79
N GLU A 268 6.62 -7.77 -8.45
CA GLU A 268 5.27 -8.22 -8.08
C GLU A 268 4.79 -7.61 -6.75
N LEU A 269 5.74 -7.25 -5.85
CA LEU A 269 5.48 -6.52 -4.60
C LEU A 269 5.42 -4.99 -4.79
N GLY A 270 5.46 -4.51 -6.03
CA GLY A 270 5.24 -3.10 -6.35
C GLY A 270 6.50 -2.24 -6.41
N TYR A 271 7.69 -2.84 -6.32
CA TYR A 271 8.93 -2.11 -6.57
C TYR A 271 9.18 -1.91 -8.08
N ASP A 272 9.83 -0.81 -8.40
CA ASP A 272 10.29 -0.49 -9.76
C ASP A 272 11.65 -1.18 -10.03
N PRO A 273 11.75 -2.08 -11.01
CA PRO A 273 13.02 -2.75 -11.33
C PRO A 273 14.08 -1.79 -11.91
N THR A 274 13.67 -0.63 -12.40
CA THR A 274 14.56 0.37 -13.03
C THR A 274 15.07 1.40 -12.03
N VAL A 275 14.53 1.45 -10.81
CA VAL A 275 14.89 2.42 -9.78
C VAL A 275 15.41 1.71 -8.54
N ARG A 276 16.64 2.02 -8.13
CA ARG A 276 17.23 1.47 -6.90
C ARG A 276 17.62 2.56 -5.93
N ARG A 277 17.37 2.33 -4.63
CA ARG A 277 17.86 3.15 -3.52
C ARG A 277 19.36 2.91 -3.31
N VAL A 278 20.12 3.97 -3.05
CA VAL A 278 21.55 3.94 -2.71
C VAL A 278 21.90 4.96 -1.63
N GLN A 279 23.04 4.74 -0.98
CA GLN A 279 23.54 5.63 0.05
C GLN A 279 23.74 7.07 -0.46
N GLY A 280 23.26 8.03 0.32
CA GLY A 280 23.59 9.44 0.16
C GLY A 280 25.08 9.73 0.37
N THR A 281 25.59 10.84 -0.15
CA THR A 281 26.97 11.27 0.16
C THR A 281 27.08 11.61 1.65
N ASN A 282 28.16 11.23 2.32
CA ASN A 282 28.41 11.60 3.73
C ASN A 282 27.31 11.20 4.73
N GLY A 283 26.56 10.11 4.47
CA GLY A 283 25.51 9.65 5.39
C GLY A 283 24.21 10.47 5.36
N THR A 284 24.00 11.27 4.31
CA THR A 284 22.74 11.99 4.06
C THR A 284 21.61 11.06 3.61
N ASP A 285 20.41 11.62 3.45
CA ASP A 285 19.23 11.01 2.84
C ASP A 285 19.54 10.08 1.65
N PRO A 286 18.76 8.99 1.50
CA PRO A 286 18.93 8.05 0.39
C PRO A 286 18.85 8.76 -0.97
N ARG A 287 19.73 8.36 -1.88
CA ARG A 287 19.71 8.72 -3.30
C ARG A 287 19.12 7.59 -4.12
N TYR A 288 18.78 7.87 -5.36
CA TYR A 288 18.18 6.91 -6.27
C TYR A 288 18.98 6.82 -7.56
N ILE A 289 19.13 5.61 -8.08
CA ILE A 289 19.68 5.36 -9.40
C ILE A 289 18.58 4.86 -10.31
N PHE A 290 18.37 5.60 -11.41
CA PHE A 290 17.44 5.28 -12.48
C PHE A 290 18.20 4.61 -13.62
N THR A 291 17.66 3.50 -14.12
CA THR A 291 18.17 2.80 -15.31
C THR A 291 17.27 3.13 -16.50
N ILE A 292 17.78 3.91 -17.45
CA ILE A 292 17.05 4.35 -18.65
C ILE A 292 17.88 3.95 -19.85
N ASP A 293 17.30 3.16 -20.76
CA ASP A 293 17.97 2.66 -21.98
C ASP A 293 19.36 2.05 -21.71
N GLY A 294 19.47 1.28 -20.63
CA GLY A 294 20.71 0.62 -20.21
C GLY A 294 21.75 1.54 -19.54
N LYS A 295 21.47 2.84 -19.41
CA LYS A 295 22.33 3.82 -18.73
C LYS A 295 21.83 4.10 -17.33
N GLN A 296 22.75 4.26 -16.37
CA GLN A 296 22.43 4.56 -14.98
C GLN A 296 22.61 6.05 -14.68
N TYR A 297 21.64 6.62 -13.97
CA TYR A 297 21.63 8.02 -13.56
C TYR A 297 21.37 8.14 -12.07
N ILE A 298 22.30 8.73 -11.33
CA ILE A 298 22.15 8.95 -9.88
C ILE A 298 21.56 10.33 -9.60
N THR A 299 20.58 10.41 -8.72
CA THR A 299 20.01 11.68 -8.26
C THR A 299 21.02 12.48 -7.45
N THR A 300 21.13 13.77 -7.74
CA THR A 300 21.94 14.73 -6.95
C THR A 300 21.08 15.70 -6.16
N GLU A 301 19.92 16.10 -6.69
CA GLU A 301 19.01 17.06 -6.07
C GLU A 301 17.57 16.83 -6.56
N ALA A 302 16.59 16.96 -5.68
CA ALA A 302 15.18 16.99 -6.07
C ALA A 302 14.76 18.41 -6.47
N ILE A 303 14.31 18.60 -7.72
CA ILE A 303 13.74 19.87 -8.20
C ILE A 303 12.29 20.00 -7.75
N THR A 304 11.48 18.94 -7.91
CA THR A 304 10.11 18.92 -7.40
C THR A 304 9.63 17.50 -7.15
N VAL A 305 9.01 17.28 -5.98
CA VAL A 305 8.37 16.00 -5.60
C VAL A 305 6.93 16.21 -5.10
N ARG A 306 6.41 17.44 -5.16
CA ARG A 306 5.13 17.80 -4.55
C ARG A 306 3.95 17.01 -5.13
N LYS A 307 3.98 16.72 -6.43
CA LYS A 307 2.91 15.95 -7.09
C LYS A 307 2.92 14.48 -6.71
N ALA A 308 4.09 13.92 -6.38
CA ALA A 308 4.21 12.53 -5.91
C ALA A 308 3.48 12.28 -4.58
N LYS A 309 3.26 13.34 -3.77
CA LYS A 309 2.53 13.26 -2.49
C LYS A 309 1.02 13.03 -2.63
N PHE A 310 0.46 13.06 -3.84
CA PHE A 310 -0.94 12.67 -4.08
C PHE A 310 -0.96 11.20 -4.48
N LEU A 311 -1.89 10.42 -3.94
CA LEU A 311 -1.99 9.00 -4.28
C LEU A 311 -2.27 8.82 -5.76
N LEU A 312 -3.31 9.49 -6.28
CA LEU A 312 -3.74 9.38 -7.66
C LEU A 312 -3.25 10.55 -8.54
N GLY A 313 -2.92 10.22 -9.78
CA GLY A 313 -2.48 11.15 -10.82
C GLY A 313 -1.05 10.90 -11.27
N CYS A 314 -0.47 11.86 -12.00
CA CYS A 314 0.83 11.66 -12.66
C CYS A 314 2.03 11.47 -11.70
N ALA A 315 1.83 11.65 -10.39
CA ALA A 315 2.85 11.48 -9.34
C ALA A 315 4.22 12.11 -9.66
N THR A 316 4.26 13.23 -10.41
CA THR A 316 5.50 13.74 -11.01
C THR A 316 6.58 14.05 -9.97
N ARG A 317 7.78 13.52 -10.25
CA ARG A 317 9.05 13.82 -9.59
C ARG A 317 10.03 14.34 -10.64
N VAL A 318 10.81 15.34 -10.27
CA VAL A 318 11.88 15.86 -11.13
C VAL A 318 13.15 15.93 -10.32
N PHE A 319 14.21 15.33 -10.84
CA PHE A 319 15.52 15.24 -10.21
C PHE A 319 16.59 15.81 -11.13
N LYS A 320 17.55 16.53 -10.56
CA LYS A 320 18.88 16.65 -11.17
C LYS A 320 19.59 15.32 -10.99
N VAL A 321 20.27 14.88 -12.04
CA VAL A 321 20.99 13.61 -12.06
C VAL A 321 22.35 13.75 -12.75
N GLN A 322 23.26 12.86 -12.44
CA GLN A 322 24.49 12.66 -13.21
C GLN A 322 24.54 11.21 -13.70
N GLN A 323 25.09 10.99 -14.89
CA GLN A 323 25.25 9.65 -15.42
C GLN A 323 26.39 8.93 -14.68
N VAL A 324 26.18 7.67 -14.33
CA VAL A 324 27.23 6.79 -13.80
C VAL A 324 28.01 6.22 -14.98
N LEU A 325 29.31 6.48 -15.02
CA LEU A 325 30.19 6.14 -16.16
C LEU A 325 30.78 4.73 -16.04
N ASN A 326 31.01 4.25 -14.83
CA ASN A 326 31.64 2.96 -14.58
C ASN A 326 31.21 2.35 -13.23
N ASN A 327 31.71 1.14 -12.94
CA ASN A 327 31.35 0.39 -11.74
C ASN A 327 31.99 0.97 -10.48
N GLU A 328 33.03 1.79 -10.63
CA GLU A 328 33.73 2.49 -9.56
C GLU A 328 32.95 3.72 -9.06
N GLY A 329 31.84 4.07 -9.72
CA GLY A 329 30.96 5.17 -9.33
C GLY A 329 31.38 6.53 -9.86
N GLU A 330 32.24 6.58 -10.89
CA GLU A 330 32.58 7.81 -11.58
C GLU A 330 31.33 8.43 -12.21
N LEU A 331 31.19 9.75 -12.04
CA LEU A 331 30.04 10.51 -12.52
C LEU A 331 30.44 11.41 -13.68
N ASP A 332 29.57 11.47 -14.68
CA ASP A 332 29.65 12.45 -15.75
C ASP A 332 29.61 13.88 -15.17
N GLY A 333 30.46 14.76 -15.70
CA GLY A 333 30.47 16.18 -15.33
C GLY A 333 29.20 16.91 -15.79
N GLU A 334 28.50 16.38 -16.80
CA GLU A 334 27.23 16.92 -17.26
C GLU A 334 26.08 16.60 -16.28
N VAL A 335 25.40 17.64 -15.80
CA VAL A 335 24.17 17.51 -15.03
C VAL A 335 22.97 17.42 -15.97
N LYS A 336 22.19 16.35 -15.82
CA LYS A 336 20.96 16.08 -16.57
C LYS A 336 19.74 16.21 -15.66
N VAL A 337 18.55 16.21 -16.25
CA VAL A 337 17.29 16.23 -15.51
C VAL A 337 16.45 15.03 -15.90
N ILE A 338 16.01 14.26 -14.90
CA ILE A 338 15.02 13.19 -15.07
C ILE A 338 13.68 13.69 -14.54
N LYS A 339 12.64 13.49 -15.35
CA LYS A 339 11.25 13.67 -14.97
C LYS A 339 10.59 12.30 -14.93
N ASP A 340 10.39 11.79 -13.71
CA ASP A 340 9.67 10.56 -13.43
C ASP A 340 8.20 10.89 -13.21
N TYR A 341 7.30 10.26 -13.97
CA TYR A 341 5.86 10.53 -13.91
C TYR A 341 5.03 9.43 -14.58
N TRP A 342 3.78 9.33 -14.13
CA TRP A 342 2.78 8.43 -14.65
C TRP A 342 1.99 9.17 -15.73
N LEU A 343 2.14 8.75 -16.98
CA LEU A 343 1.41 9.29 -18.11
C LEU A 343 0.06 8.54 -18.24
N PRO A 344 -1.08 9.23 -18.24
CA PRO A 344 -2.36 8.59 -18.54
C PRO A 344 -2.36 7.99 -19.96
N GLU A 345 -3.03 6.86 -20.17
CA GLU A 345 -3.03 6.08 -21.42
C GLU A 345 -3.28 6.93 -22.67
N ASP A 346 -4.21 7.89 -22.59
CA ASP A 346 -4.59 8.76 -23.72
C ASP A 346 -3.88 10.13 -23.74
N SER A 347 -2.83 10.31 -22.93
CA SER A 347 -2.10 11.58 -22.85
C SER A 347 -0.87 11.57 -23.75
N CYS A 348 -0.70 12.63 -24.52
CA CYS A 348 0.55 12.86 -25.24
C CYS A 348 1.72 13.04 -24.26
N THR A 349 2.88 12.52 -24.63
CA THR A 349 4.14 12.87 -23.98
C THR A 349 4.42 14.37 -24.13
N GLU A 350 5.28 14.89 -23.27
CA GLU A 350 5.74 16.28 -23.38
C GLU A 350 6.50 16.53 -24.70
N LEU A 351 7.22 15.53 -25.20
CA LEU A 351 7.90 15.59 -26.49
C LEU A 351 6.90 15.75 -27.64
N GLU A 352 5.87 14.89 -27.68
CA GLU A 352 4.80 14.99 -28.70
C GLU A 352 4.07 16.32 -28.61
N THR A 353 3.76 16.77 -27.39
CA THR A 353 3.10 18.07 -27.17
C THR A 353 3.98 19.22 -27.69
N ARG A 354 5.28 19.22 -27.36
CA ARG A 354 6.23 20.22 -27.85
C ARG A 354 6.35 20.19 -29.37
N SER A 355 6.51 19.01 -29.96
CA SER A 355 6.61 18.85 -31.42
C SER A 355 5.34 19.31 -32.13
N ALA A 356 4.15 19.05 -31.57
CA ALA A 356 2.89 19.55 -32.10
C ALA A 356 2.81 21.09 -32.05
N ILE A 357 3.28 21.70 -30.95
CA ILE A 357 3.37 23.16 -30.82
C ILE A 357 4.33 23.74 -31.86
N GLU A 358 5.54 23.19 -32.00
CA GLU A 358 6.55 23.62 -32.97
C GLU A 358 6.01 23.55 -34.41
N ALA A 359 5.40 22.41 -34.78
CA ALA A 359 4.80 22.23 -36.10
C ALA A 359 3.66 23.22 -36.38
N ASN A 360 2.87 23.58 -35.36
CA ASN A 360 1.80 24.56 -35.51
C ASN A 360 2.32 26.00 -35.59
N ILE A 361 3.37 26.35 -34.85
CA ILE A 361 4.03 27.66 -34.95
C ILE A 361 4.57 27.85 -36.37
N GLN A 362 5.23 26.84 -36.94
CA GLN A 362 5.78 26.90 -38.30
C GLN A 362 4.70 27.08 -39.38
N LYS A 363 3.47 26.61 -39.15
CA LYS A 363 2.34 26.80 -40.08
C LYS A 363 1.79 28.23 -40.06
N VAL A 364 1.76 28.88 -38.90
CA VAL A 364 1.18 30.23 -38.72
C VAL A 364 2.21 31.33 -38.98
N ASN A 365 3.44 31.11 -38.53
CA ASN A 365 4.58 32.00 -38.74
C ASN A 365 5.62 31.21 -39.52
N ALA A 366 5.52 31.20 -40.86
CA ALA A 366 6.58 30.66 -41.70
C ALA A 366 7.84 31.51 -41.48
N VAL A 367 8.69 31.13 -40.52
CA VAL A 367 9.97 31.78 -40.27
C VAL A 367 10.94 31.27 -41.33
N PRO A 368 11.34 32.09 -42.32
CA PRO A 368 12.33 31.66 -43.30
C PRO A 368 13.65 31.45 -42.55
N ASN A 369 14.26 30.26 -42.68
CA ASN A 369 15.56 29.85 -42.14
C ASN A 369 15.62 29.09 -40.79
N LEU A 370 14.51 28.57 -40.25
CA LEU A 370 14.57 27.51 -39.22
C LEU A 370 14.66 26.11 -39.85
N GLY A 371 15.59 25.96 -40.80
CA GLY A 371 15.97 24.66 -41.35
C GLY A 371 16.96 24.01 -40.39
N LEU A 372 16.47 23.18 -39.47
CA LEU A 372 17.32 22.20 -38.81
C LEU A 372 17.72 21.17 -39.88
N THR A 373 18.92 21.28 -40.41
CA THR A 373 19.55 20.18 -41.13
C THR A 373 19.68 19.00 -40.15
N PRO A 374 19.18 17.80 -40.48
CA PRO A 374 19.45 16.61 -39.70
C PRO A 374 20.96 16.39 -39.69
N SER A 375 21.59 16.40 -38.51
CA SER A 375 22.98 15.96 -38.38
C SER A 375 23.02 14.46 -38.70
N GLN A 376 23.46 14.13 -39.91
CA GLN A 376 24.02 12.82 -40.19
C GLN A 376 25.39 12.75 -39.50
N THR A 377 25.47 12.00 -38.40
CA THR A 377 26.50 10.99 -38.05
C THR A 377 26.31 10.54 -36.63
#